data_AF-A0A1M3JZ94-F1
#
_entry.id   AF-A0A1M3JZ94-F1
#
_cell.length_a   1.000
_cell.length_b   1.000
_cell.length_c   1.000
_cell.angle_alpha   90.00
_cell.angle_beta   90.00
_cell.angle_gamma   90.00
#
_symmetry.space_group_name_H-M   'P 1'
#
loop_
_entity.id
_entity.type
_entity.pdbx_description
1 polymer ?
#
loop_
_entity_poly.entity_id
_entity_poly.type
_entity_poly.pdbx_seq_one_letter_code
_entity_poly.pdbx_strand_id
1 'polypeptide(L)'
;MNDLELGYDLLYPLNLFQEENSKMEPKMVNLPAFQVIGIRYTGKNQNNGIPKLWDQEVLPRCDEIQPKINPEIMYGLCDMADNSDEFEYIGGSQVPPGTEIPAGMVSKSIPANKYAVFYHLRMLLKYHGP
;
A
#
# COMPACT_ATOMS: atom_id res chain seq x y z
N MET A 1 26.27 3.54 -17.89
CA MET A 1 25.30 4.59 -18.29
C MET A 1 24.46 4.82 -17.06
N ASN A 2 24.66 5.98 -16.43
CA ASN A 2 24.60 6.18 -14.98
C ASN A 2 23.19 6.19 -14.36
N ASP A 3 23.11 5.63 -13.16
CA ASP A 3 22.02 5.66 -12.18
C ASP A 3 21.75 7.06 -11.59
N LEU A 4 21.40 8.05 -12.43
CA LEU A 4 21.11 9.42 -11.99
C LEU A 4 19.81 10.03 -12.55
N GLU A 5 18.95 9.26 -13.24
CA GLU A 5 17.67 9.79 -13.76
C GLU A 5 16.46 9.67 -12.81
N LEU A 6 16.56 8.99 -11.66
CA LEU A 6 15.45 8.91 -10.70
C LEU A 6 15.34 10.14 -9.76
N GLY A 7 16.27 11.09 -9.86
CA GLY A 7 16.37 12.26 -8.98
C GLY A 7 15.66 13.54 -9.46
N TYR A 8 15.07 13.54 -10.66
CA TYR A 8 14.47 14.75 -11.27
C TYR A 8 12.94 14.72 -11.40
N ASP A 9 12.26 13.71 -10.88
CA ASP A 9 10.79 13.68 -10.83
C ASP A 9 10.22 14.49 -9.65
N LEU A 10 11.09 15.06 -8.79
CA LEU A 10 10.73 15.94 -7.67
C LEU A 10 10.30 17.35 -8.10
N LEU A 11 10.24 17.65 -9.40
CA LEU A 11 9.65 18.88 -9.95
C LEU A 11 8.20 18.71 -10.47
N TYR A 12 7.53 17.60 -10.11
CA TYR A 12 6.11 17.40 -10.39
C TYR A 12 5.06 18.02 -9.43
N PRO A 13 5.33 18.96 -8.49
CA PRO A 13 4.23 19.51 -7.69
C PRO A 13 3.46 20.65 -8.39
N LEU A 14 3.76 21.03 -9.64
CA LEU A 14 3.09 22.20 -10.28
C LEU A 14 1.93 21.90 -11.24
N ASN A 15 1.75 20.66 -11.71
CA ASN A 15 0.64 20.31 -12.62
C ASN A 15 -0.40 19.37 -11.99
N LEU A 16 -0.37 19.20 -10.67
CA LEU A 16 -1.22 18.25 -9.96
C LEU A 16 -2.52 18.89 -9.44
N PHE A 17 -3.06 19.85 -10.19
CA PHE A 17 -4.44 20.28 -10.04
C PHE A 17 -5.30 19.37 -10.91
N GLN A 18 -5.65 18.20 -10.38
CA GLN A 18 -6.75 17.45 -10.96
C GLN A 18 -8.06 18.10 -10.49
N GLU A 19 -8.82 18.63 -11.44
CA GLU A 19 -10.21 18.98 -11.20
C GLU A 19 -10.93 17.73 -10.65
N GLU A 20 -11.82 17.89 -9.67
CA GLU A 20 -12.58 16.82 -8.99
C GLU A 20 -13.39 15.90 -9.94
N ASN A 21 -13.36 16.17 -11.25
CA ASN A 21 -14.04 15.44 -12.32
C ASN A 21 -13.14 15.01 -13.48
N SER A 22 -11.81 15.12 -13.36
CA SER A 22 -10.91 14.61 -14.40
C SER A 22 -10.83 13.09 -14.32
N LYS A 23 -11.07 12.40 -15.45
CA LYS A 23 -10.90 10.95 -15.55
C LYS A 23 -9.43 10.62 -15.29
N MET A 24 -9.15 9.84 -14.25
CA MET A 24 -7.80 9.30 -14.04
C MET A 24 -7.51 8.23 -15.10
N GLU A 25 -6.52 8.47 -15.94
CA GLU A 25 -6.01 7.48 -16.89
C GLU A 25 -5.11 6.46 -16.16
N PRO A 26 -5.36 5.14 -16.30
CA PRO A 26 -4.56 4.13 -15.63
C PRO A 26 -3.18 3.95 -16.28
N LYS A 27 -2.15 3.75 -15.46
CA LYS A 27 -0.86 3.24 -15.92
C LYS A 27 -0.88 1.71 -15.91
N MET A 28 -0.68 1.09 -17.06
CA MET A 28 -0.56 -0.38 -17.16
C MET A 28 0.84 -0.83 -16.76
N VAL A 29 0.96 -1.66 -15.73
CA VAL A 29 2.24 -2.14 -15.19
C VAL A 29 2.20 -3.66 -15.04
N ASN A 30 3.30 -4.34 -15.39
CA ASN A 30 3.48 -5.74 -15.05
C ASN A 30 4.34 -5.81 -13.78
N LEU A 31 3.82 -6.46 -12.73
CA LEU A 31 4.58 -6.72 -11.52
C LEU A 31 4.94 -8.21 -11.46
N PRO A 32 6.20 -8.56 -11.11
CA PRO A 32 6.57 -9.94 -10.84
C PRO A 32 5.86 -10.43 -9.58
N ALA A 33 5.94 -11.73 -9.30
CA ALA A 33 5.44 -12.25 -8.03
C ALA A 33 6.24 -11.64 -6.86
N PHE A 34 5.56 -11.31 -5.77
CA PHE A 34 6.19 -10.75 -4.57
C PHE A 34 5.50 -11.21 -3.30
N GLN A 35 6.17 -11.04 -2.16
CA GLN A 35 5.69 -11.44 -0.84
C GLN A 35 5.47 -10.22 0.04
N VAL A 36 4.33 -10.18 0.73
CA VAL A 36 4.02 -9.18 1.75
C VAL A 36 3.86 -9.88 3.09
N ILE A 37 4.46 -9.32 4.14
CA ILE A 37 4.16 -9.68 5.53
C ILE A 37 3.42 -8.50 6.15
N GLY A 38 2.39 -8.78 6.94
CA GLY A 38 1.58 -7.75 7.56
C GLY A 38 0.53 -8.28 8.52
N ILE A 39 -0.34 -7.38 8.98
CA ILE A 39 -1.42 -7.70 9.91
C ILE A 39 -2.71 -7.84 9.12
N ARG A 40 -3.42 -8.95 9.38
CA ARG A 40 -4.68 -9.30 8.73
C ARG A 40 -5.86 -8.69 9.47
N TYR A 41 -6.80 -8.17 8.70
CA TYR A 41 -8.15 -7.82 9.10
C TYR A 41 -9.14 -8.57 8.21
N THR A 42 -10.22 -9.08 8.78
CA THR A 42 -11.35 -9.63 8.03
C THR A 42 -12.62 -8.95 8.51
N GLY A 43 -13.44 -8.50 7.57
CA GLY A 43 -14.73 -7.91 7.90
C GLY A 43 -15.30 -7.07 6.77
N LYS A 44 -16.37 -6.33 7.08
CA LYS A 44 -17.10 -5.49 6.11
C LYS A 44 -16.63 -4.03 6.06
N ASN A 45 -15.52 -3.71 6.74
CA ASN A 45 -15.05 -2.34 7.04
C ASN A 45 -16.08 -1.44 7.74
N GLN A 46 -17.12 -2.00 8.35
CA GLN A 46 -18.10 -1.23 9.09
C GLN A 46 -17.38 -0.59 10.30
N ASN A 47 -17.57 0.71 10.51
CA ASN A 47 -16.96 1.50 11.61
C ASN A 47 -15.46 1.83 11.48
N ASN A 48 -14.96 2.08 10.26
CA ASN A 48 -13.56 2.48 10.00
C ASN A 48 -12.54 1.43 10.47
N GLY A 49 -12.78 0.16 10.15
CA GLY A 49 -11.90 -0.95 10.54
C GLY A 49 -10.49 -0.82 9.96
N ILE A 50 -10.37 -0.44 8.68
CA ILE A 50 -9.06 -0.30 8.02
C ILE A 50 -8.23 0.85 8.63
N PRO A 51 -8.73 2.10 8.79
CA PRO A 51 -7.95 3.14 9.45
C PRO A 51 -7.49 2.74 10.85
N LYS A 52 -8.36 2.11 11.65
CA LYS A 52 -8.00 1.62 12.99
C LYS A 52 -6.92 0.55 12.94
N LEU A 53 -6.99 -0.40 12.00
CA LEU A 53 -5.95 -1.40 11.78
C LEU A 53 -4.60 -0.73 11.54
N TRP A 54 -4.55 0.29 10.67
CA TRP A 54 -3.32 1.02 10.40
C TRP A 54 -2.76 1.72 11.63
N ASP A 55 -3.59 2.53 12.30
CA ASP A 55 -3.16 3.35 13.44
C ASP A 55 -2.78 2.52 14.67
N GLN A 56 -3.53 1.44 14.94
CA GLN A 56 -3.44 0.70 16.20
C GLN A 56 -2.53 -0.52 16.13
N GLU A 57 -2.42 -1.16 14.96
CA GLU A 57 -1.74 -2.45 14.84
C GLU A 57 -0.57 -2.38 13.86
N VAL A 58 -0.77 -1.86 12.65
CA VAL A 58 0.25 -1.93 11.59
C VAL A 58 1.38 -0.95 11.82
N LEU A 59 1.09 0.35 11.99
CA LEU A 59 2.13 1.37 12.16
C LEU A 59 2.98 1.15 13.43
N PRO A 60 2.41 0.82 14.61
CA PRO A 60 3.21 0.60 15.81
C PRO A 60 4.18 -0.60 15.71
N ARG A 61 3.87 -1.57 14.85
CA ARG A 61 4.62 -2.82 14.70
C ARG A 61 5.36 -2.94 13.37
N CYS A 62 5.32 -1.91 12.52
CA CYS A 62 5.87 -2.00 11.16
C CYS A 62 7.38 -2.26 11.12
N ASP A 63 8.11 -1.93 12.19
CA ASP A 63 9.54 -2.16 12.31
C ASP A 63 9.91 -3.60 12.69
N GLU A 64 8.95 -4.40 13.16
CA GLU A 64 9.15 -5.84 13.36
C GLU A 64 9.32 -6.59 12.03
N ILE A 65 8.82 -6.02 10.92
CA ILE A 65 8.90 -6.61 9.58
C ILE A 65 10.24 -6.23 8.96
N GLN A 66 11.23 -7.10 9.06
CA GLN A 66 12.56 -6.88 8.48
C GLN A 66 13.14 -8.18 7.89
N PRO A 67 13.94 -8.09 6.81
CA PRO A 67 14.22 -6.87 6.02
C PRO A 67 13.06 -6.50 5.09
N LYS A 68 12.82 -5.20 4.89
CA LYS A 68 11.89 -4.67 3.86
C LYS A 68 12.60 -4.53 2.52
N ILE A 69 11.91 -4.84 1.41
CA ILE A 69 12.43 -4.54 0.06
C ILE A 69 12.55 -3.02 -0.16
N ASN A 70 11.57 -2.25 0.30
CA ASN A 70 11.62 -0.80 0.36
C ASN A 70 11.01 -0.32 1.68
N PRO A 71 11.78 0.35 2.57
CA PRO A 71 11.30 0.81 3.87
C PRO A 71 10.30 1.97 3.80
N GLU A 72 10.24 2.70 2.68
CA GLU A 72 9.34 3.85 2.49
C GLU A 72 7.97 3.44 1.93
N ILE A 73 7.81 2.17 1.52
CA ILE A 73 6.58 1.67 0.89
C ILE A 73 5.90 0.66 1.80
N MET A 74 4.60 0.87 2.01
CA MET A 74 3.69 -0.07 2.65
C MET A 74 2.53 -0.41 1.72
N TYR A 75 1.99 -1.62 1.87
CA TYR A 75 0.94 -2.18 1.05
C TYR A 75 -0.32 -2.38 1.87
N GLY A 76 -1.46 -2.04 1.26
CA GLY A 76 -2.79 -2.44 1.71
C GLY A 76 -3.37 -3.42 0.69
N LEU A 77 -3.28 -4.71 0.98
CA LEU A 77 -3.82 -5.77 0.12
C LEU A 77 -5.29 -5.98 0.47
N CYS A 78 -6.17 -5.97 -0.53
CA CYS A 78 -7.59 -6.27 -0.38
C CYS A 78 -7.92 -7.50 -1.24
N ASP A 79 -8.49 -8.53 -0.63
CA ASP A 79 -8.89 -9.76 -1.29
C ASP A 79 -10.34 -10.06 -0.91
N MET A 80 -11.21 -10.21 -1.91
CA MET A 80 -12.62 -10.50 -1.66
C MET A 80 -12.77 -12.00 -1.43
N ALA A 81 -13.37 -12.39 -0.32
CA ALA A 81 -13.73 -13.80 -0.13
C ALA A 81 -14.93 -14.14 -1.03
N ASP A 82 -14.83 -15.23 -1.79
CA ASP A 82 -15.89 -15.68 -2.68
C ASP A 82 -17.23 -15.81 -1.94
N ASN A 83 -18.26 -15.14 -2.46
CA ASN A 83 -19.65 -15.18 -1.96
C ASN A 83 -19.86 -14.68 -0.52
N SER A 84 -19.00 -13.80 0.00
CA SER A 84 -19.22 -13.16 1.29
C SER A 84 -19.31 -11.64 1.17
N ASP A 85 -20.07 -11.01 2.07
CA ASP A 85 -20.08 -9.56 2.26
C ASP A 85 -18.79 -9.04 2.94
N GLU A 86 -17.89 -9.94 3.33
CA GLU A 86 -16.64 -9.65 4.02
C GLU A 86 -15.45 -9.72 3.04
N PHE A 87 -14.40 -8.98 3.36
CA PHE A 87 -13.15 -9.04 2.62
C PHE A 87 -11.98 -9.22 3.59
N GLU A 88 -10.91 -9.82 3.06
CA GLU A 88 -9.61 -9.87 3.71
C GLU A 88 -8.84 -8.59 3.37
N TYR A 89 -8.27 -7.96 4.38
CA TYR A 89 -7.33 -6.86 4.23
C TYR A 89 -6.03 -7.19 4.94
N ILE A 90 -4.90 -6.87 4.32
CA ILE A 90 -3.58 -7.00 4.94
C ILE A 90 -2.84 -5.68 4.78
N GLY A 91 -2.53 -5.03 5.91
CA GLY A 91 -1.62 -3.88 5.96
C GLY A 91 -0.20 -4.35 6.30
N GLY A 92 0.79 -4.04 5.46
CA GLY A 92 2.14 -4.59 5.63
C GLY A 92 3.19 -4.06 4.67
N SER A 93 4.32 -4.76 4.58
CA SER A 93 5.45 -4.39 3.71
C SER A 93 5.92 -5.56 2.86
N GLN A 94 6.45 -5.26 1.68
CA GLN A 94 7.07 -6.25 0.81
C GLN A 94 8.41 -6.70 1.42
N VAL A 95 8.64 -8.02 1.43
CA VAL A 95 9.84 -8.65 2.00
C VAL A 95 10.50 -9.61 1.01
N PRO A 96 11.80 -9.93 1.17
CA PRO A 96 12.42 -11.04 0.45
C PRO A 96 11.73 -12.38 0.71
N PRO A 97 11.80 -13.34 -0.22
CA PRO A 97 11.32 -14.69 0.01
C PRO A 97 12.00 -15.34 1.22
N GLY A 98 11.21 -15.98 2.08
CA GLY A 98 11.71 -16.71 3.25
C GLY A 98 11.97 -15.85 4.49
N THR A 99 11.59 -14.57 4.47
CA THR A 99 11.61 -13.72 5.68
C THR A 99 10.74 -14.31 6.79
N GLU A 100 11.27 -14.30 8.01
CA GLU A 100 10.55 -14.75 9.21
C GLU A 100 9.32 -13.89 9.47
N ILE A 101 8.22 -14.53 9.88
CA ILE A 101 6.94 -13.86 10.11
C ILE A 101 6.86 -13.50 11.60
N PRO A 102 6.79 -12.20 11.96
CA PRO A 102 6.61 -11.81 13.35
C PRO A 102 5.33 -12.38 13.96
N ALA A 103 5.32 -12.57 15.27
CA ALA A 103 4.19 -13.16 15.97
C ALA A 103 2.88 -12.38 15.72
N GLY A 104 1.80 -13.08 15.35
CA GLY A 104 0.51 -12.46 15.07
C GLY A 104 0.40 -11.76 13.71
N MET A 105 1.42 -11.86 12.85
CA MET A 105 1.36 -11.41 11.46
C MET A 105 1.09 -12.58 10.51
N VAL A 106 0.77 -12.26 9.25
CA VAL A 106 0.57 -13.20 8.17
C VAL A 106 1.49 -12.88 7.01
N SER A 107 1.77 -13.88 6.18
CA SER A 107 2.42 -13.70 4.89
C SER A 107 1.47 -14.01 3.74
N LYS A 108 1.45 -13.14 2.73
CA LYS A 108 0.68 -13.32 1.49
C LYS A 108 1.62 -13.25 0.30
N SER A 109 1.58 -14.27 -0.54
CA SER A 109 2.24 -14.27 -1.85
C SER A 109 1.29 -13.69 -2.90
N ILE A 110 1.75 -12.67 -3.59
CA ILE A 110 1.04 -12.05 -4.72
C ILE A 110 1.63 -12.60 -6.00
N PRO A 111 0.84 -13.27 -6.87
CA PRO A 111 1.34 -13.81 -8.12
C PRO A 111 1.67 -12.69 -9.12
N ALA A 112 2.57 -12.99 -10.05
CA ALA A 112 2.90 -12.08 -11.14
C ALA A 112 1.64 -11.75 -11.94
N ASN A 113 1.39 -10.46 -12.16
CA ASN A 113 0.15 -9.99 -12.78
C ASN A 113 0.35 -8.66 -13.51
N LYS A 114 -0.61 -8.36 -14.39
CA LYS A 114 -0.75 -7.07 -15.05
C LYS A 114 -1.78 -6.22 -14.30
N TYR A 115 -1.37 -5.04 -13.88
CA TYR A 115 -2.16 -4.11 -13.07
C TYR A 115 -2.50 -2.85 -13.87
N ALA A 116 -3.71 -2.34 -13.66
CA ALA A 116 -4.08 -0.96 -13.95
C ALA A 116 -3.86 -0.14 -12.67
N VAL A 117 -2.88 0.76 -12.68
CA VAL A 117 -2.50 1.57 -11.51
C VAL A 117 -3.10 2.96 -11.62
N PHE A 118 -3.81 3.38 -10.57
CA PHE A 118 -4.35 4.73 -10.41
C PHE A 118 -3.66 5.42 -9.23
N TYR A 119 -3.20 6.66 -9.42
CA TYR A 119 -2.57 7.45 -8.36
C TYR A 119 -3.65 8.28 -7.64
N HIS A 120 -4.01 7.86 -6.43
CA HIS A 120 -4.93 8.63 -5.59
C HIS A 120 -4.14 9.62 -4.73
N LEU A 121 -4.12 10.88 -5.13
CA LEU A 121 -3.45 11.96 -4.41
C LEU A 121 -4.51 12.76 -3.66
N ARG A 122 -4.49 12.67 -2.33
CA ARG A 122 -5.31 13.54 -1.48
C ARG A 122 -4.50 14.77 -1.10
N MET A 123 -5.10 15.95 -1.22
CA MET A 123 -4.53 17.15 -0.61
C MET A 123 -4.42 16.95 0.91
N LEU A 124 -3.21 17.03 1.43
CA LEU A 124 -2.98 17.42 2.81
C LEU A 124 -3.25 18.92 2.88
N LEU A 125 -4.48 19.33 3.19
CA LEU A 125 -4.74 20.73 3.50
C LEU A 125 -3.84 21.11 4.67
N LYS A 126 -2.98 22.10 4.41
CA LYS A 126 -1.97 22.58 5.35
C LYS A 126 -2.64 22.96 6.67
N TYR A 127 -2.01 22.53 7.74
CA TYR A 127 -2.24 22.99 9.10
C TYR A 127 -2.20 24.52 9.13
N HIS A 128 -3.35 25.15 9.35
CA HIS A 128 -3.41 26.53 9.81
C HIS A 128 -3.28 26.48 11.34
N GLY A 129 -2.04 26.56 11.82
CA GLY A 129 -1.80 26.82 13.24
C GLY A 129 -2.38 28.18 13.65
N PRO A 130 -2.62 28.40 14.94
CA PRO A 130 -3.04 29.70 15.47
C PRO A 130 -1.98 30.78 15.23
#